data_AF-A0A4Y2RCZ7-F1
#
_entry.id   AF-A0A4Y2RCZ7-F1
#
_cell.length_a   1.000
_cell.length_b   1.000
_cell.length_c   1.000
_cell.angle_alpha   90.00
_cell.angle_beta   90.00
_cell.angle_gamma   90.00
#
_symmetry.space_group_name_H-M   'P 1'
#
loop_
_entity.id
_entity.type
_entity.pdbx_description
1 polymer ?
#
loop_
_entity_poly.entity_id
_entity_poly.type
_entity_poly.pdbx_seq_one_letter_code
_entity_poly.pdbx_strand_id
1 'polypeptide(L)'
;MALEFISTIGPWNKINLYADALSLLQALNTFKTSKPEIHAIKKDILEMSKEKSITLHWIPAHTGIQGNETADRFAKTATTRPNIGRFQINPLNN
;
A
#
# COMPACT_ATOMS: atom_id res chain seq x y z
N MET A 1 3.96 -6.38 -6.34
CA MET A 1 3.20 -5.56 -5.36
C MET A 1 1.72 -5.46 -5.76
N ALA A 2 0.82 -5.02 -4.86
CA ALA A 2 -0.63 -5.00 -5.14
C ALA A 2 -1.02 -4.16 -6.38
N LEU A 3 -0.34 -3.02 -6.61
CA LEU A 3 -0.56 -2.18 -7.78
C LEU A 3 -0.12 -2.86 -9.09
N GLU A 4 0.99 -3.60 -9.09
CA GLU A 4 1.41 -4.41 -10.25
C GLU A 4 0.41 -5.53 -10.54
N PHE A 5 -0.18 -6.14 -9.52
CA PHE A 5 -1.22 -7.14 -9.75
C PHE A 5 -2.46 -6.49 -10.39
N ILE A 6 -2.84 -5.30 -9.94
CA ILE A 6 -3.95 -4.53 -10.49
C ILE A 6 -3.73 -4.16 -11.97
N SER A 7 -2.50 -3.84 -12.38
CA SER A 7 -2.21 -3.55 -13.79
C SER A 7 -2.35 -4.79 -14.69
N THR A 8 -2.17 -6.00 -14.14
CA THR A 8 -2.32 -7.26 -14.90
C THR A 8 -3.76 -7.76 -15.04
N ILE A 9 -4.69 -7.28 -14.21
CA ILE A 9 -6.10 -7.70 -14.27
C ILE A 9 -6.90 -6.78 -15.22
N GLY A 10 -7.18 -7.30 -16.43
CA GLY A 10 -7.85 -6.56 -17.50
C GLY A 10 -9.34 -6.20 -17.32
N PRO A 11 -10.21 -7.08 -16.79
CA PRO A 11 -11.67 -6.82 -16.84
C PRO A 11 -12.23 -6.01 -15.66
N TRP A 12 -11.43 -5.64 -14.67
CA TRP A 12 -11.91 -5.06 -13.42
C TRP A 12 -11.82 -3.54 -13.44
N ASN A 13 -12.95 -2.89 -13.72
CA ASN A 13 -13.04 -1.44 -13.81
C ASN A 13 -13.14 -0.74 -12.45
N LYS A 14 -13.51 -1.46 -11.39
CA LYS A 14 -13.65 -0.90 -10.04
C LYS A 14 -12.87 -1.73 -9.03
N ILE A 15 -11.97 -1.08 -8.31
CA ILE A 15 -11.02 -1.70 -7.41
C ILE A 15 -11.06 -0.97 -6.07
N ASN A 16 -11.33 -1.72 -5.00
CA ASN A 16 -11.25 -1.21 -3.63
C ASN A 16 -9.99 -1.77 -2.98
N LEU A 17 -9.09 -0.88 -2.60
CA LEU A 17 -7.86 -1.19 -1.88
C LEU A 17 -8.07 -0.88 -0.41
N TYR A 18 -7.91 -1.88 0.45
CA TYR A 18 -8.00 -1.73 1.90
C TYR A 18 -6.60 -1.79 2.49
N ALA A 19 -6.23 -0.78 3.27
CA ALA A 19 -4.92 -0.70 3.91
C ALA A 19 -5.04 -0.19 5.35
N ASP A 20 -4.24 -0.74 6.25
CA ASP A 20 -4.16 -0.34 7.65
C ASP A 20 -3.06 0.68 7.96
N ALA A 21 -2.21 0.97 6.97
CA ALA A 21 -1.17 1.98 7.03
C ALA A 21 -1.75 3.40 6.93
N LEU A 22 -2.30 3.92 8.04
CA LEU A 22 -2.87 5.27 8.12
C LEU A 22 -1.87 6.35 7.66
N SER A 23 -0.61 6.23 8.06
CA SER A 23 0.45 7.16 7.70
C SER A 23 0.76 7.15 6.19
N LEU A 24 0.66 5.98 5.54
CA LEU A 24 0.78 5.86 4.08
C LEU A 24 -0.40 6.54 3.39
N LEU A 25 -1.63 6.28 3.85
CA LEU A 25 -2.84 6.90 3.28
C LEU A 25 -2.84 8.42 3.45
N GLN A 26 -2.39 8.93 4.60
CA GLN A 26 -2.21 10.35 4.83
C GLN A 26 -1.16 10.96 3.88
N ALA A 27 -0.02 10.28 3.68
CA ALA A 27 1.00 10.74 2.73
C ALA A 27 0.50 10.73 1.27
N LEU A 28 -0.31 9.74 0.91
CA LEU A 28 -0.98 9.67 -0.39
C LEU A 28 -1.99 10.81 -0.58
N ASN A 29 -2.73 11.18 0.47
CA ASN A 29 -3.69 12.27 0.42
C ASN A 29 -3.02 13.67 0.46
N THR A 30 -1.80 13.78 0.97
CA THR A 30 -1.12 15.07 1.14
C THR A 30 -0.38 15.50 -0.12
N PHE A 31 -0.58 16.73 -0.60
CA PHE A 31 0.07 17.25 -1.82
C PHE A 31 1.59 17.44 -1.69
N LYS A 32 2.08 17.71 -0.48
CA LYS A 32 3.51 17.85 -0.15
C LYS A 32 4.03 16.56 0.48
N THR A 33 4.66 15.70 -0.29
CA THR A 33 5.47 14.60 0.24
C THR A 33 6.84 14.63 -0.43
N SER A 34 7.91 14.67 0.35
CA SER A 34 9.28 14.68 -0.18
C SER A 34 9.86 13.26 -0.34
N LYS A 35 9.07 12.22 -0.10
CA LYS A 35 9.50 10.82 -0.18
C LYS A 35 9.32 10.30 -1.61
N PRO A 36 10.41 9.94 -2.32
CA PRO A 36 10.33 9.45 -3.70
C PRO A 36 9.49 8.17 -3.83
N GLU A 37 9.45 7.33 -2.80
CA GLU A 37 8.64 6.10 -2.79
C GLU A 37 7.14 6.42 -2.84
N ILE A 38 6.69 7.43 -2.10
CA ILE A 38 5.30 7.86 -2.11
C ILE A 38 4.93 8.49 -3.46
N HIS A 39 5.86 9.22 -4.09
CA HIS A 39 5.65 9.77 -5.42
C HIS A 39 5.50 8.68 -6.49
N ALA A 40 6.30 7.62 -6.42
CA ALA A 40 6.15 6.47 -7.31
C ALA A 40 4.75 5.84 -7.15
N ILE A 41 4.35 5.55 -5.91
CA ILE A 41 3.01 4.98 -5.62
C ILE A 41 1.88 5.89 -6.12
N LYS A 42 1.99 7.21 -5.93
CA LYS A 42 1.00 8.17 -6.44
C LYS A 42 0.92 8.15 -7.96
N LYS A 43 2.07 8.12 -8.63
CA LYS A 43 2.13 8.08 -10.09
C LYS A 43 1.47 6.81 -10.61
N ASP A 44 1.77 5.66 -10.01
CA ASP A 44 1.18 4.38 -10.40
C ASP A 44 -0.34 4.38 -10.22
N ILE A 45 -0.83 4.88 -9.08
CA ILE A 45 -2.28 5.02 -8.83
C ILE A 45 -2.91 5.97 -9.84
N LEU A 46 -2.26 7.10 -10.16
CA LEU A 46 -2.77 8.07 -11.13
C LEU A 46 -2.82 7.51 -12.55
N GLU A 47 -1.79 6.75 -12.97
CA GLU A 47 -1.76 6.09 -14.27
C GLU A 47 -2.87 5.04 -14.38
N MET A 48 -3.04 4.20 -13.36
CA MET A 48 -4.12 3.21 -13.35
C MET A 48 -5.50 3.86 -13.22
N SER A 49 -5.61 5.01 -12.56
CA SER A 49 -6.87 5.75 -12.43
C SER A 49 -7.42 6.25 -13.77
N LYS A 50 -6.61 6.26 -14.84
CA LYS A 50 -7.07 6.60 -16.20
C LYS A 50 -7.97 5.52 -16.79
N GLU A 51 -7.77 4.27 -16.38
CA GLU A 51 -8.47 3.11 -16.92
C GLU A 51 -9.42 2.47 -15.90
N LYS A 52 -9.11 2.58 -14.60
CA LYS A 52 -9.77 1.86 -13.52
C LYS A 52 -10.14 2.81 -12.39
N SER A 53 -11.32 2.66 -11.80
CA SER A 53 -11.73 3.38 -10.60
C SER A 53 -11.12 2.72 -9.37
N ILE A 54 -10.08 3.33 -8.82
CA ILE A 54 -9.39 2.85 -7.60
C ILE A 54 -9.85 3.68 -6.41
N THR A 55 -10.39 3.02 -5.39
CA THR A 55 -10.73 3.65 -4.10
C THR A 55 -9.86 3.07 -2.99
N LEU A 56 -9.23 3.94 -2.21
CA LEU A 56 -8.43 3.57 -1.05
C LEU A 56 -9.28 3.70 0.22
N HIS A 57 -9.35 2.64 0.99
CA HIS A 57 -10.08 2.56 2.25
C HIS A 57 -9.10 2.29 3.39
N TRP A 58 -9.17 3.10 4.43
CA TRP A 58 -8.47 2.82 5.67
C TRP A 58 -9.23 1.77 6.48
N ILE A 59 -8.51 0.76 6.97
CA ILE A 59 -9.04 -0.20 7.94
C ILE A 59 -8.15 -0.23 9.19
N PRO A 60 -8.71 -0.36 10.40
CA PRO A 60 -7.91 -0.49 11.61
C PRO A 60 -7.18 -1.84 11.64
N ALA A 61 -5.87 -1.80 11.92
CA ALA A 61 -5.06 -3.01 12.12
C ALA A 61 -5.59 -3.84 13.31
N HIS A 62 -5.42 -5.16 13.25
CA HIS A 62 -5.71 -6.09 14.35
C HIS A 62 -7.17 -6.07 14.87
N THR A 63 -8.13 -5.84 13.98
CA THR A 63 -9.57 -5.84 14.31
C THR A 63 -10.29 -7.14 13.98
N GLY A 64 -9.58 -8.25 13.71
CA GLY A 64 -10.19 -9.52 13.33
C GLY A 64 -10.53 -9.64 11.83
N ILE A 65 -10.10 -8.70 11.00
CA ILE A 65 -10.28 -8.79 9.54
C ILE A 65 -9.27 -9.81 9.00
N GLN A 66 -9.75 -11.04 8.76
CA GLN A 66 -8.94 -12.19 8.32
C GLN A 66 -8.01 -11.86 7.13
N GLY A 67 -8.49 -11.07 6.17
CA GLY A 67 -7.68 -10.65 5.02
C GLY A 67 -6.49 -9.77 5.39
N ASN A 68 -6.67 -8.83 6.32
CA ASN A 68 -5.61 -7.94 6.79
C ASN A 68 -4.58 -8.72 7.62
N GLU A 69 -5.05 -9.58 8.53
CA GLU A 69 -4.18 -10.41 9.37
C GLU A 69 -3.32 -11.38 8.55
N THR A 70 -3.90 -11.91 7.47
CA THR A 70 -3.17 -12.78 6.54
C THR A 70 -2.08 -12.00 5.80
N ALA A 71 -2.38 -10.79 5.31
CA ALA A 71 -1.40 -9.92 4.67
C ALA A 71 -0.27 -9.52 5.63
N ASP A 72 -0.61 -9.16 6.87
CA ASP A 72 0.35 -8.88 7.95
C ASP A 72 1.26 -10.06 8.24
N ARG A 73 0.70 -11.26 8.32
CA ARG A 73 1.46 -12.49 8.53
C ARG A 73 2.43 -12.74 7.38
N PHE A 74 2.01 -12.51 6.14
CA PHE A 74 2.91 -12.62 4.99
C PHE A 74 4.01 -11.56 5.01
N ALA A 75 3.69 -10.31 5.34
CA ALA A 75 4.66 -9.24 5.48
C ALA A 75 5.71 -9.55 6.57
N LYS A 76 5.26 -10.00 7.76
CA LYS A 76 6.13 -10.45 8.86
C LYS A 76 6.98 -11.65 8.47
N THR A 77 6.45 -12.59 7.69
CA THR A 77 7.22 -13.74 7.22
C THR A 77 8.28 -13.30 6.19
N ALA A 78 7.96 -12.33 5.34
CA ALA A 78 8.89 -11.78 4.36
C ALA A 78 10.08 -11.07 5.05
N THR A 79 9.86 -10.36 6.16
CA THR A 79 10.95 -9.69 6.91
C THR A 79 11.88 -10.66 7.65
N THR A 80 11.48 -11.92 7.86
CA THR A 80 12.36 -12.95 8.44
C THR A 80 13.34 -13.57 7.43
N ARG A 81 13.25 -13.23 6.13
CA ARG A 81 14.21 -13.66 5.12
C ARG A 81 15.29 -12.56 4.93
N PRO A 82 16.59 -12.87 5.04
CA PRO A 82 17.66 -11.86 5.07
C PRO A 82 17.91 -11.12 3.75
N ASN A 83 17.08 -11.30 2.73
CA ASN A 83 17.36 -10.84 1.36
C ASN A 83 16.19 -10.10 0.71
N ILE A 84 15.52 -9.23 1.48
CA ILE A 84 14.54 -8.28 0.93
C ILE A 84 15.00 -6.87 1.29
N GLY A 85 15.15 -6.03 0.27
CA GLY A 85 15.76 -4.70 0.32
C GLY A 85 15.37 -3.92 1.58
N ARG A 86 16.40 -3.60 2.37
CA ARG A 86 16.30 -2.96 3.67
C ARG A 86 15.87 -1.50 3.50
N PHE A 87 14.58 -1.24 3.35
CA PHE A 87 14.04 0.09 3.61
C PHE A 87 13.95 0.27 5.13
N GLN A 88 14.99 0.86 5.72
CA GLN A 88 15.00 1.27 7.11
C GLN A 88 13.88 2.29 7.32
N ILE A 89 12.76 1.85 7.89
CA ILE A 89 11.86 2.73 8.60
C ILE A 89 12.54 3.09 9.93
N ASN A 90 13.19 4.25 9.98
CA ASN A 90 13.62 4.82 11.25
C ASN A 90 12.37 5.07 12.09
N PRO A 91 12.25 4.46 13.29
CA PRO A 91 11.23 4.85 14.23
C PRO A 91 11.46 6.32 14.59
N LEU A 92 10.39 7.11 14.49
CA LEU A 92 10.39 8.50 14.93
C LEU A 92 10.68 8.51 16.43
N ASN A 93 11.86 8.98 16.80
CA ASN A 93 12.26 9.15 18.18
C ASN A 93 11.68 10.47 18.72
N ASN A 94 10.94 10.31 19.83
CA ASN A 94 10.63 11.25 20.91
C ASN A 94 10.03 12.63 20.55
#